data_AF-A0A7R9FJM9-F1
#
_entry.id   AF-A0A7R9FJM9-F1
#
_cell.length_a   1.000
_cell.length_b   1.000
_cell.length_c   1.000
_cell.angle_alpha   90.00
_cell.angle_beta   90.00
_cell.angle_gamma   90.00
#
_symmetry.space_group_name_H-M   'P 1'
#
loop_
_entity.id
_entity.type
_entity.pdbx_description
1 polymer ?
#
loop_
_entity_poly.entity_id
_entity_poly.type
_entity_poly.pdbx_seq_one_letter_code
_entity_poly.pdbx_strand_id
1 'polypeptide(L)'
;MKGSPVDRQHVPGQLKGTGPDHGIPSHIVNGIILKTALTNPSEVVHLRQRLDNAVSSSRDRMFPIESTLGMIQTLIDCDEFQDIATLRNLDDLLDHKSDLSEKLCQIGDSIVYKLVQWTKRLPFYLELPVEAIHGGHKMGSTGSDGAEADFTQEVANNLSTLQTCLTSMMGRPITMDQLRQDVGLMVEKITHVTLMFRRIKLRMEEYVCLKVITMLNQARGGSMELETIQDRYMSCLRSFVEHNSSQNPTRFHELLVRLPEVQSAAALLLESKMFYVPFLLNSAIQR
;
A
#
# COMPACT_ATOMS: atom_id res chain seq x y z
N MET A 1 41.49 9.68 -77.98
CA MET A 1 41.74 11.02 -77.43
C MET A 1 40.53 11.44 -76.60
N LYS A 2 40.77 11.83 -75.32
CA LYS A 2 39.98 12.73 -74.42
C LYS A 2 38.47 12.43 -74.24
N GLY A 3 37.85 12.43 -73.06
CA GLY A 3 38.19 12.82 -71.69
C GLY A 3 36.87 12.82 -70.87
N SER A 4 36.95 12.61 -69.55
CA SER A 4 35.83 12.61 -68.59
C SER A 4 35.13 14.00 -68.46
N PRO A 5 33.99 14.17 -67.73
CA PRO A 5 33.93 14.01 -66.27
C PRO A 5 32.62 13.48 -65.64
N VAL A 6 32.83 12.87 -64.46
CA VAL A 6 32.07 12.87 -63.19
C VAL A 6 30.78 13.70 -63.14
N ASP A 7 29.69 13.06 -62.70
CA ASP A 7 28.59 13.72 -62.01
C ASP A 7 28.23 12.99 -60.70
N ARG A 8 28.30 13.75 -59.59
CA ARG A 8 27.85 13.36 -58.25
C ARG A 8 26.41 13.80 -58.12
N GLN A 9 25.47 12.89 -57.88
CA GLN A 9 24.22 13.25 -57.22
C GLN A 9 23.87 12.29 -56.09
N HIS A 10 23.54 12.95 -54.99
CA HIS A 10 23.20 12.47 -53.66
C HIS A 10 21.69 12.22 -53.62
N VAL A 11 21.24 11.05 -53.18
CA VAL A 11 19.83 10.77 -52.87
C VAL A 11 19.77 10.09 -51.49
N PRO A 12 19.11 10.67 -50.48
CA PRO A 12 18.86 10.01 -49.21
C PRO A 12 17.46 9.38 -49.19
N GLY A 13 17.29 8.20 -48.60
CA GLY A 13 15.95 7.68 -48.32
C GLY A 13 15.85 6.20 -47.94
N GLN A 14 15.70 5.97 -46.62
CA GLN A 14 14.97 4.88 -45.98
C GLN A 14 15.52 3.44 -46.05
N LEU A 15 16.33 3.10 -45.05
CA LEU A 15 16.41 1.74 -44.52
C LEU A 15 15.18 1.49 -43.62
N LYS A 16 14.36 0.54 -44.06
CA LYS A 16 13.19 0.00 -43.37
C LYS A 16 13.66 -0.88 -42.20
N GLY A 17 13.73 -0.30 -41.00
CA GLY A 17 13.93 -1.03 -39.75
C GLY A 17 12.57 -1.42 -39.15
N THR A 18 12.16 -2.67 -39.34
CA THR A 18 11.04 -3.28 -38.61
C THR A 18 11.56 -3.81 -37.26
N GLY A 19 11.34 -3.06 -36.18
CA GLY A 19 11.42 -3.58 -34.81
C GLY A 19 10.00 -3.83 -34.27
N PRO A 20 9.76 -4.87 -33.48
CA PRO A 20 8.45 -5.08 -32.87
C PRO A 20 8.26 -4.05 -31.76
N ASP A 21 7.30 -3.15 -31.95
CA ASP A 21 6.79 -2.27 -30.90
C ASP A 21 5.93 -3.10 -29.95
N HIS A 22 6.56 -3.78 -29.00
CA HIS A 22 5.87 -4.31 -27.83
C HIS A 22 5.78 -3.20 -26.79
N GLY A 23 4.82 -2.31 -27.00
CA GLY A 23 4.32 -1.43 -25.94
C GLY A 23 3.98 -2.29 -24.72
N ILE A 24 4.61 -1.98 -23.59
CA ILE A 24 4.34 -2.66 -22.32
C ILE A 24 2.84 -2.48 -22.03
N PRO A 25 2.06 -3.56 -21.83
CA PRO A 25 0.65 -3.47 -21.54
C PRO A 25 0.38 -2.53 -20.36
N SER A 26 -0.60 -1.64 -20.49
CA SER A 26 -0.92 -0.59 -19.50
C SER A 26 -1.17 -1.13 -18.07
N HIS A 27 -1.66 -2.37 -17.94
CA HIS A 27 -1.84 -3.03 -16.64
C HIS A 27 -0.52 -3.43 -15.96
N ILE A 28 0.54 -3.73 -16.73
CA ILE A 28 1.89 -3.99 -16.22
C ILE A 28 2.55 -2.69 -15.79
N VAL A 29 2.32 -1.59 -16.53
CA VAL A 29 2.82 -0.25 -16.18
C VAL A 29 2.20 0.22 -14.86
N ASN A 30 0.88 0.06 -14.67
CA ASN A 30 0.18 0.43 -13.43
C ASN A 30 0.69 -0.37 -12.20
N GLY A 31 0.96 -1.66 -12.37
CA GLY A 31 1.52 -2.51 -11.31
C GLY A 31 2.97 -2.17 -10.96
N ILE A 32 3.80 -1.82 -11.96
CA ILE A 32 5.22 -1.43 -11.77
C ILE A 32 5.34 -0.08 -11.07
N ILE A 33 4.44 0.86 -11.37
CA ILE A 33 4.33 2.18 -10.73
C ILE A 33 4.07 2.01 -9.22
N LEU A 34 3.01 1.28 -8.86
CA LEU A 34 2.63 0.99 -7.46
C LEU A 34 3.68 0.20 -6.67
N LYS A 35 4.36 -0.75 -7.33
CA LYS A 35 5.43 -1.58 -6.74
C LYS A 35 6.64 -0.78 -6.23
N THR A 36 6.84 0.40 -6.78
CA THR A 36 7.91 1.32 -6.42
C THR A 36 7.76 1.92 -5.05
N ALA A 37 6.52 2.25 -4.78
CA ALA A 37 6.15 3.20 -3.77
C ALA A 37 6.40 2.58 -2.40
N LEU A 38 6.30 1.25 -2.24
CA LEU A 38 6.00 0.67 -0.92
C LEU A 38 7.14 -0.03 -0.17
N THR A 39 8.36 -0.20 -0.69
CA THR A 39 9.39 -0.96 0.07
C THR A 39 10.83 -0.55 -0.24
N ASN A 40 11.37 0.44 0.48
CA ASN A 40 12.79 0.77 0.43
C ASN A 40 13.48 0.61 1.81
N PRO A 41 14.51 -0.23 1.96
CA PRO A 41 15.34 -0.26 3.18
C PRO A 41 15.98 1.11 3.51
N SER A 42 16.30 1.92 2.50
CA SER A 42 16.76 3.30 2.69
C SER A 42 15.64 4.21 3.20
N GLU A 43 14.37 3.92 2.92
CA GLU A 43 13.25 4.59 3.59
C GLU A 43 13.13 4.16 5.04
N VAL A 44 13.42 2.90 5.40
CA VAL A 44 13.47 2.49 6.82
C VAL A 44 14.56 3.27 7.56
N VAL A 45 15.71 3.48 6.93
CA VAL A 45 16.79 4.31 7.48
C VAL A 45 16.42 5.79 7.50
N HIS A 46 15.80 6.34 6.45
CA HIS A 46 15.31 7.72 6.42
C HIS A 46 14.17 7.95 7.41
N LEU A 47 13.24 7.01 7.56
CA LEU A 47 12.16 7.03 8.55
C LEU A 47 12.75 7.02 9.96
N ARG A 48 13.75 6.16 10.21
CA ARG A 48 14.47 6.13 11.49
C ARG A 48 15.19 7.46 11.74
N GLN A 49 15.86 8.04 10.74
CA GLN A 49 16.54 9.33 10.87
C GLN A 49 15.57 10.50 11.06
N ARG A 50 14.44 10.52 10.34
CA ARG A 50 13.37 11.53 10.52
C ARG A 50 12.72 11.39 11.89
N LEU A 51 12.53 10.17 12.36
CA LEU A 51 12.04 9.87 13.70
C LEU A 51 12.96 10.45 14.78
N ASP A 52 14.28 10.24 14.64
CA ASP A 52 15.28 10.80 15.57
C ASP A 52 15.31 12.35 15.53
N ASN A 53 15.21 12.94 14.33
CA ASN A 53 15.17 14.39 14.14
C ASN A 53 13.90 15.03 14.71
N ALA A 54 12.76 14.39 14.51
CA ALA A 54 11.48 14.92 14.95
C ALA A 54 11.28 14.82 16.46
N VAL A 55 11.96 13.88 17.14
CA VAL A 55 12.10 13.87 18.61
C VAL A 55 13.01 15.01 19.09
N SER A 56 14.05 15.34 18.33
CA SER A 56 15.05 16.36 18.72
C SER A 56 14.60 17.81 18.50
N SER A 57 13.74 18.11 17.52
CA SER A 57 13.33 19.50 17.20
C SER A 57 12.14 20.01 18.03
N SER A 58 11.62 19.22 18.97
CA SER A 58 10.27 19.39 19.54
C SER A 58 10.14 20.40 20.68
N ARG A 59 11.16 21.23 20.99
CA ARG A 59 11.04 22.22 22.08
C ARG A 59 10.39 23.54 21.67
N ASP A 60 10.27 23.88 20.37
CA ASP A 60 9.98 25.27 19.99
C ASP A 60 8.65 25.55 19.25
N ARG A 61 7.84 24.57 18.85
CA ARG A 61 6.48 24.85 18.29
C ARG A 61 5.51 23.72 18.60
N MET A 62 4.86 23.76 19.76
CA MET A 62 3.71 22.88 20.02
C MET A 62 2.58 23.25 19.06
N PHE A 63 2.23 22.33 18.16
CA PHE A 63 1.08 22.48 17.27
C PHE A 63 -0.21 22.44 18.11
N PRO A 64 -1.09 23.46 18.06
CA PRO A 64 -2.27 23.55 18.93
C PRO A 64 -3.16 22.31 18.81
N ILE A 65 -3.62 21.78 19.95
CA ILE A 65 -4.42 20.54 19.99
C ILE A 65 -5.74 20.69 19.23
N GLU A 66 -6.38 21.86 19.25
CA GLU A 66 -7.63 22.10 18.51
C GLU A 66 -7.41 21.95 16.99
N SER A 67 -6.31 22.50 16.47
CA SER A 67 -5.93 22.34 15.06
C SER A 67 -5.61 20.88 14.73
N THR A 68 -4.92 20.17 15.63
CA THR A 68 -4.65 18.73 15.50
C THR A 68 -5.94 17.94 15.34
N LEU A 69 -6.91 18.16 16.23
CA LEU A 69 -8.19 17.45 16.21
C LEU A 69 -8.98 17.76 14.94
N GLY A 70 -9.02 19.02 14.50
CA GLY A 70 -9.69 19.39 13.24
C GLY A 70 -9.07 18.73 12.00
N MET A 71 -7.73 18.66 11.94
CA MET A 71 -7.02 17.97 10.86
C MET A 71 -7.34 16.47 10.85
N ILE A 72 -7.29 15.82 12.01
CA ILE A 72 -7.59 14.39 12.14
C ILE A 72 -9.05 14.11 11.75
N GLN A 73 -9.99 14.94 12.21
CA GLN A 73 -11.40 14.77 11.86
C GLN A 73 -11.60 14.83 10.33
N THR A 74 -10.96 15.79 9.67
CA THR A 74 -11.00 15.88 8.20
C THR A 74 -10.48 14.60 7.53
N LEU A 75 -9.41 14.00 8.06
CA LEU A 75 -8.88 12.74 7.53
C LEU A 75 -9.84 11.57 7.75
N ILE A 76 -10.51 11.51 8.91
CA ILE A 76 -11.53 10.49 9.21
C ILE A 76 -12.70 10.63 8.24
N ASP A 77 -13.20 11.84 8.03
CA ASP A 77 -14.34 12.12 7.15
C ASP A 77 -14.01 11.75 5.68
N CYS A 78 -12.74 11.86 5.28
CA CYS A 78 -12.28 11.44 3.96
C CYS A 78 -12.14 9.91 3.81
N ASP A 79 -12.04 9.15 4.91
CA ASP A 79 -11.69 7.73 4.95
C ASP A 79 -12.89 6.79 4.75
N GLU A 80 -13.51 6.87 3.57
CA GLU A 80 -14.70 6.08 3.23
C GLU A 80 -14.38 4.69 2.62
N PHE A 81 -13.61 3.87 3.33
CA PHE A 81 -13.23 2.52 2.87
C PHE A 81 -13.98 1.37 3.55
N GLN A 82 -14.86 1.65 4.52
CA GLN A 82 -15.50 0.62 5.34
C GLN A 82 -16.37 -0.35 4.51
N ASP A 83 -17.05 0.15 3.48
CA ASP A 83 -17.87 -0.64 2.56
C ASP A 83 -17.05 -1.50 1.58
N ILE A 84 -15.81 -1.12 1.29
CA ILE A 84 -14.88 -1.94 0.50
C ILE A 84 -14.20 -2.99 1.40
N ALA A 85 -13.83 -2.61 2.62
CA ALA A 85 -13.20 -3.52 3.58
C ALA A 85 -14.08 -4.75 3.87
N THR A 86 -15.39 -4.64 3.67
CA THR A 86 -16.39 -5.66 3.95
C THR A 86 -17.15 -5.98 2.66
N LEU A 87 -16.90 -7.15 2.08
CA LEU A 87 -17.63 -7.66 0.92
C LEU A 87 -19.06 -8.00 1.38
N ARG A 88 -19.93 -6.98 1.43
CA ARG A 88 -21.32 -7.09 1.90
C ARG A 88 -22.13 -8.14 1.14
N ASN A 89 -21.75 -8.40 -0.12
CA ASN A 89 -22.38 -9.39 -0.99
C ASN A 89 -21.48 -10.62 -1.17
N LEU A 90 -20.80 -11.08 -0.10
CA LEU A 90 -19.94 -12.26 -0.17
C LEU A 90 -20.72 -13.50 -0.63
N ASP A 91 -21.98 -13.68 -0.23
CA ASP A 91 -22.79 -14.81 -0.68
C ASP A 91 -23.01 -14.82 -2.19
N ASP A 92 -23.26 -13.66 -2.80
CA ASP A 92 -23.36 -13.53 -4.25
C ASP A 92 -22.02 -13.88 -4.91
N LEU A 93 -20.89 -13.51 -4.30
CA LEU A 93 -19.56 -13.82 -4.82
C LEU A 93 -19.23 -15.32 -4.74
N LEU A 94 -19.76 -16.02 -3.74
CA LEU A 94 -19.60 -17.47 -3.56
C LEU A 94 -20.56 -18.29 -4.45
N ASP A 95 -21.48 -17.67 -5.20
CA ASP A 95 -22.33 -18.38 -6.15
C ASP A 95 -21.54 -18.78 -7.41
N HIS A 96 -21.26 -20.08 -7.51
CA HIS A 96 -20.60 -20.77 -8.62
C HIS A 96 -21.18 -20.52 -10.02
N LYS A 97 -22.41 -20.00 -10.13
CA LYS A 97 -23.05 -19.71 -11.44
C LYS A 97 -22.66 -18.37 -12.03
N SER A 98 -21.95 -17.53 -11.29
CA SER A 98 -21.60 -16.18 -11.69
C SER A 98 -20.20 -16.07 -12.31
N ASP A 99 -20.00 -15.09 -13.20
CA ASP A 99 -18.67 -14.80 -13.74
C ASP A 99 -17.79 -14.19 -12.64
N LEU A 100 -17.04 -15.08 -11.98
CA LEU A 100 -16.14 -14.71 -10.90
C LEU A 100 -15.10 -13.68 -11.34
N SER A 101 -14.60 -13.79 -12.58
CA SER A 101 -13.59 -12.86 -13.08
C SER A 101 -14.16 -11.46 -13.17
N GLU A 102 -15.40 -11.33 -13.67
CA GLU A 102 -16.10 -10.04 -13.74
C GLU A 102 -16.31 -9.43 -12.35
N LYS A 103 -16.74 -10.22 -11.37
CA LYS A 103 -16.95 -9.75 -10.00
C LYS A 103 -15.65 -9.31 -9.31
N LEU A 104 -14.57 -10.07 -9.48
CA LEU A 104 -13.25 -9.69 -8.96
C LEU A 104 -12.72 -8.41 -9.62
N CYS A 105 -12.95 -8.26 -10.93
CA CYS A 105 -12.65 -7.01 -11.64
C CYS A 105 -13.44 -5.83 -11.07
N GLN A 106 -14.75 -5.97 -10.85
CA GLN A 106 -15.59 -4.93 -10.26
C GLN A 106 -15.11 -4.51 -8.85
N ILE A 107 -14.70 -5.47 -8.01
CA ILE A 107 -14.10 -5.18 -6.70
C ILE A 107 -12.80 -4.39 -6.87
N GLY A 108 -11.93 -4.81 -7.79
CA GLY A 108 -10.70 -4.10 -8.13
C GLY A 108 -10.94 -2.66 -8.58
N ASP A 109 -11.87 -2.47 -9.50
CA ASP A 109 -12.25 -1.14 -10.01
C ASP A 109 -12.80 -0.24 -8.91
N SER A 110 -13.63 -0.78 -8.02
CA SER A 110 -14.14 -0.04 -6.86
C SER A 110 -13.03 0.38 -5.91
N ILE A 111 -12.06 -0.50 -5.63
CA ILE A 111 -10.89 -0.19 -4.78
C ILE A 111 -10.09 0.94 -5.42
N VAL A 112 -9.75 0.81 -6.71
CA VAL A 112 -8.97 1.82 -7.44
C VAL A 112 -9.71 3.16 -7.46
N TYR A 113 -11.00 3.16 -7.78
CA TYR A 113 -11.83 4.36 -7.77
C TYR A 113 -11.79 5.04 -6.41
N LYS A 114 -12.00 4.31 -5.31
CA LYS A 114 -11.97 4.89 -3.97
C LYS A 114 -10.60 5.37 -3.54
N LEU A 115 -9.51 4.69 -3.93
CA LEU A 115 -8.15 5.19 -3.71
C LEU A 115 -7.96 6.54 -4.41
N VAL A 116 -8.41 6.68 -5.66
CA VAL A 116 -8.36 7.95 -6.39
C VAL A 116 -9.20 9.03 -5.71
N GLN A 117 -10.44 8.71 -5.31
CA GLN A 117 -11.30 9.69 -4.63
C GLN A 117 -10.75 10.10 -3.27
N TRP A 118 -10.23 9.15 -2.51
CA TRP A 118 -9.58 9.41 -1.22
C TRP A 118 -8.42 10.39 -1.40
N THR A 119 -7.49 10.12 -2.33
CA THR A 119 -6.36 11.02 -2.59
C THR A 119 -6.82 12.42 -2.98
N LYS A 120 -7.85 12.53 -3.84
CA LYS A 120 -8.43 13.82 -4.26
C LYS A 120 -9.07 14.63 -3.14
N ARG A 121 -9.60 13.95 -2.11
CA ARG A 121 -10.25 14.59 -0.95
C ARG A 121 -9.28 14.97 0.16
N LEU A 122 -8.03 14.56 0.08
CA LEU A 122 -7.03 14.95 1.07
C LEU A 122 -6.86 16.48 1.06
N PRO A 123 -6.77 17.13 2.22
CA PRO A 123 -6.77 18.60 2.32
C PRO A 123 -5.53 19.25 1.70
N PHE A 124 -4.51 18.46 1.35
CA PHE A 124 -3.28 18.89 0.69
C PHE A 124 -3.17 18.37 -0.76
N TYR A 125 -4.25 17.83 -1.36
CA TYR A 125 -4.20 17.23 -2.70
C TYR A 125 -3.61 18.17 -3.76
N LEU A 126 -3.95 19.46 -3.69
CA LEU A 126 -3.46 20.49 -4.60
C LEU A 126 -1.97 20.87 -4.37
N GLU A 127 -1.37 20.42 -3.27
CA GLU A 127 0.05 20.60 -2.93
C GLU A 127 0.93 19.44 -3.47
N LEU A 128 0.35 18.39 -4.09
CA LEU A 128 1.09 17.21 -4.55
C LEU A 128 1.78 17.41 -5.93
N PRO A 129 3.09 17.13 -6.07
CA PRO A 129 3.79 17.21 -7.36
C PRO A 129 3.42 16.06 -8.31
N VAL A 130 3.42 16.34 -9.62
CA VAL A 130 2.79 15.51 -10.68
C VAL A 130 3.58 14.22 -11.05
N GLU A 131 4.83 14.04 -10.61
CA GLU A 131 5.78 13.12 -11.29
C GLU A 131 6.36 11.94 -10.46
N ALA A 132 5.94 11.71 -9.22
CA ALA A 132 6.71 10.86 -8.29
C ALA A 132 6.23 9.40 -8.13
N ILE A 133 6.29 8.52 -9.15
CA ILE A 133 5.91 7.09 -8.94
C ILE A 133 6.61 6.02 -9.87
N HIS A 134 7.91 5.63 -9.72
CA HIS A 134 8.54 4.46 -10.46
C HIS A 134 9.80 3.74 -9.85
N GLY A 135 9.86 2.38 -9.91
CA GLY A 135 10.91 1.39 -9.52
C GLY A 135 10.74 0.43 -8.26
N GLY A 136 10.62 -0.90 -8.42
CA GLY A 136 10.49 -1.92 -7.32
C GLY A 136 11.75 -2.64 -6.73
N HIS A 137 11.50 -3.81 -6.06
CA HIS A 137 12.37 -4.97 -5.60
C HIS A 137 13.44 -4.68 -4.49
N LYS A 138 13.81 -5.47 -3.44
CA LYS A 138 13.62 -6.87 -2.94
C LYS A 138 13.89 -6.98 -1.39
N MET A 139 13.52 -8.13 -0.81
CA MET A 139 13.32 -8.61 0.60
C MET A 139 14.45 -8.57 1.66
N GLY A 140 14.06 -8.50 2.95
CA GLY A 140 14.82 -8.94 4.14
C GLY A 140 13.91 -9.22 5.36
N SER A 141 14.20 -10.25 6.16
CA SER A 141 13.38 -10.80 7.26
C SER A 141 14.19 -10.94 8.56
N THR A 142 13.59 -10.70 9.73
CA THR A 142 13.96 -11.33 11.01
C THR A 142 12.77 -11.35 11.98
N GLY A 143 12.60 -12.46 12.72
CA GLY A 143 11.54 -12.67 13.72
C GLY A 143 12.03 -12.69 15.17
N SER A 144 11.10 -12.77 16.11
CA SER A 144 11.32 -13.09 17.53
C SER A 144 10.10 -13.77 18.14
N ASP A 145 10.36 -14.69 19.07
CA ASP A 145 9.61 -15.92 19.31
C ASP A 145 8.94 -15.93 20.69
N GLY A 146 7.77 -16.56 20.79
CA GLY A 146 6.93 -16.65 21.99
C GLY A 146 5.46 -16.23 21.78
N ALA A 147 5.20 -15.40 20.77
CA ALA A 147 3.86 -15.11 20.25
C ALA A 147 3.48 -15.98 19.03
N GLU A 148 4.32 -16.97 18.74
CA GLU A 148 4.34 -17.74 17.49
C GLU A 148 3.20 -18.76 17.41
N ALA A 149 2.78 -19.34 18.55
CA ALA A 149 1.68 -20.31 18.58
C ALA A 149 0.31 -19.68 18.28
N ASP A 150 0.01 -18.50 18.87
CA ASP A 150 -1.21 -17.72 18.58
C ASP A 150 -1.19 -17.22 17.12
N PHE A 151 -0.03 -16.75 16.66
CA PHE A 151 0.16 -16.33 15.27
C PHE A 151 -0.07 -17.46 14.26
N THR A 152 0.53 -18.62 14.48
CA THR A 152 0.42 -19.79 13.58
C THR A 152 -1.02 -20.26 13.48
N GLN A 153 -1.76 -20.23 14.59
CA GLN A 153 -3.17 -20.58 14.59
C GLN A 153 -4.02 -19.58 13.79
N GLU A 154 -3.80 -18.27 13.97
CA GLU A 154 -4.50 -17.23 13.22
C GLU A 154 -4.23 -17.34 11.70
N VAL A 155 -2.97 -17.63 11.32
CA VAL A 155 -2.61 -17.90 9.91
C VAL A 155 -3.33 -19.14 9.38
N ALA A 156 -3.37 -20.24 10.16
CA ALA A 156 -4.06 -21.46 9.76
C ALA A 156 -5.57 -21.24 9.58
N ASN A 157 -6.20 -20.47 10.48
CA ASN A 157 -7.61 -20.10 10.41
C ASN A 157 -7.90 -19.27 9.15
N ASN A 158 -7.06 -18.28 8.86
CA ASN A 158 -7.17 -17.44 7.66
C ASN A 158 -7.02 -18.28 6.38
N LEU A 159 -6.06 -19.20 6.32
CA LEU A 159 -5.90 -20.09 5.17
C LEU A 159 -7.09 -21.02 4.98
N SER A 160 -7.65 -21.59 6.05
CA SER A 160 -8.85 -22.44 5.97
C SER A 160 -10.08 -21.68 5.48
N THR A 161 -10.25 -20.44 5.98
CA THR A 161 -11.30 -19.53 5.54
C THR A 161 -11.15 -19.21 4.05
N LEU A 162 -9.94 -18.83 3.64
CA LEU A 162 -9.64 -18.53 2.24
C LEU A 162 -9.84 -19.74 1.33
N GLN A 163 -9.42 -20.95 1.76
CA GLN A 163 -9.63 -22.18 1.01
C GLN A 163 -11.12 -22.43 0.76
N THR A 164 -11.95 -22.24 1.79
CA THR A 164 -13.40 -22.42 1.72
C THR A 164 -14.01 -21.44 0.71
N CYS A 165 -13.64 -20.15 0.81
CA CYS A 165 -14.11 -19.12 -0.12
C CYS A 165 -13.67 -19.43 -1.57
N LEU A 166 -12.37 -19.69 -1.80
CA LEU A 166 -11.86 -19.91 -3.14
C LEU A 166 -12.37 -21.21 -3.77
N THR A 167 -12.52 -22.28 -3.00
CA THR A 167 -13.14 -23.53 -3.48
C THR A 167 -14.58 -23.26 -3.94
N SER A 168 -15.33 -22.49 -3.14
CA SER A 168 -16.71 -22.08 -3.43
C SER A 168 -16.81 -21.04 -4.56
N MET A 169 -15.76 -20.28 -4.84
CA MET A 169 -15.76 -19.34 -5.97
C MET A 169 -15.40 -20.06 -7.27
N MET A 170 -14.43 -20.98 -7.22
CA MET A 170 -13.85 -21.62 -8.40
C MET A 170 -14.62 -22.85 -8.89
N GLY A 171 -15.56 -23.40 -8.11
CA GLY A 171 -16.31 -24.60 -8.50
C GLY A 171 -15.49 -25.90 -8.48
N ARG A 172 -14.29 -25.85 -7.91
CA ARG A 172 -13.36 -26.98 -7.85
C ARG A 172 -12.59 -26.96 -6.53
N PRO A 173 -12.25 -28.13 -5.96
CA PRO A 173 -11.48 -28.21 -4.74
C PRO A 173 -10.06 -27.63 -4.93
N ILE A 174 -9.61 -26.84 -3.96
CA ILE A 174 -8.23 -26.36 -3.85
C ILE A 174 -7.60 -27.02 -2.62
N THR A 175 -6.44 -27.65 -2.77
CA THR A 175 -5.74 -28.27 -1.63
C THR A 175 -5.05 -27.21 -0.77
N MET A 176 -4.87 -27.51 0.52
CA MET A 176 -4.15 -26.61 1.43
C MET A 176 -2.69 -26.40 1.01
N ASP A 177 -2.05 -27.42 0.44
CA ASP A 177 -0.67 -27.33 -0.03
C ASP A 177 -0.55 -26.37 -1.22
N GLN A 178 -1.48 -26.45 -2.18
CA GLN A 178 -1.55 -25.51 -3.30
C GLN A 178 -1.78 -24.08 -2.79
N LEU A 179 -2.71 -23.90 -1.86
CA LEU A 179 -3.02 -22.58 -1.30
C LEU A 179 -1.82 -21.98 -0.56
N ARG A 180 -1.13 -22.77 0.27
CA ARG A 180 0.07 -22.33 0.99
C ARG A 180 1.19 -21.93 0.03
N GLN A 181 1.39 -22.68 -1.04
CA GLN A 181 2.40 -22.37 -2.06
C GLN A 181 2.09 -21.05 -2.78
N ASP A 182 0.83 -20.81 -3.13
CA ASP A 182 0.44 -19.66 -3.95
C ASP A 182 0.29 -18.37 -3.16
N VAL A 183 -0.26 -18.43 -1.94
CA VAL A 183 -0.64 -17.24 -1.16
C VAL A 183 -0.23 -17.27 0.31
N GLY A 184 0.41 -18.34 0.79
CA GLY A 184 0.76 -18.53 2.21
C GLY A 184 1.51 -17.34 2.81
N LEU A 185 2.60 -16.91 2.16
CA LEU A 185 3.40 -15.77 2.63
C LEU A 185 2.60 -14.45 2.69
N MET A 186 1.68 -14.24 1.75
CA MET A 186 0.82 -13.06 1.76
C MET A 186 -0.13 -13.11 2.96
N VAL A 187 -0.78 -14.25 3.20
CA VAL A 187 -1.68 -14.44 4.34
C VAL A 187 -0.94 -14.25 5.66
N GLU A 188 0.27 -14.80 5.79
CA GLU A 188 1.14 -14.58 6.95
C GLU A 188 1.41 -13.09 7.20
N LYS A 189 1.76 -12.34 6.16
CA LYS A 189 2.07 -10.91 6.27
C LYS A 189 0.83 -10.06 6.60
N ILE A 190 -0.32 -10.34 5.98
CA ILE A 190 -1.60 -9.68 6.33
C ILE A 190 -1.99 -9.99 7.78
N THR A 191 -1.89 -11.26 8.18
CA THR A 191 -2.19 -11.70 9.54
C THR A 191 -1.27 -11.00 10.54
N HIS A 192 0.03 -10.90 10.23
CA HIS A 192 1.00 -10.20 11.06
C HIS A 192 0.63 -8.73 11.26
N VAL A 193 0.32 -8.00 10.17
CA VAL A 193 -0.06 -6.58 10.25
C VAL A 193 -1.34 -6.40 11.07
N THR A 194 -2.33 -7.27 10.87
CA THR A 194 -3.60 -7.24 11.62
C THR A 194 -3.37 -7.42 13.12
N LEU A 195 -2.61 -8.45 13.50
CA LEU A 195 -2.30 -8.73 14.90
C LEU A 195 -1.39 -7.66 15.51
N MET A 196 -0.45 -7.13 14.75
CA MET A 196 0.41 -6.02 15.15
C MET A 196 -0.44 -4.81 15.55
N PHE A 197 -1.38 -4.38 14.69
CA PHE A 197 -2.30 -3.28 14.99
C PHE A 197 -3.24 -3.57 16.16
N ARG A 198 -3.76 -4.81 16.27
CA ARG A 198 -4.56 -5.25 17.42
C ARG A 198 -3.78 -5.14 18.73
N ARG A 199 -2.52 -5.62 18.75
CA ARG A 199 -1.65 -5.62 19.94
C ARG A 199 -1.31 -4.20 20.40
N ILE A 200 -1.01 -3.30 19.46
CA ILE A 200 -0.75 -1.90 19.81
C ILE A 200 -2.04 -1.10 20.07
N LYS A 201 -3.23 -1.70 19.93
CA LYS A 201 -4.53 -1.03 20.10
C LYS A 201 -4.59 0.27 19.29
N LEU A 202 -4.31 0.15 17.99
CA LEU A 202 -4.31 1.29 17.08
C LEU A 202 -5.68 1.98 17.09
N ARG A 203 -5.71 3.29 17.34
CA ARG A 203 -6.95 4.09 17.28
C ARG A 203 -7.21 4.60 15.86
N MET A 204 -8.45 4.96 15.56
CA MET A 204 -8.84 5.45 14.23
C MET A 204 -8.07 6.73 13.85
N GLU A 205 -7.91 7.65 14.80
CA GLU A 205 -7.17 8.89 14.65
C GLU A 205 -5.69 8.64 14.30
N GLU A 206 -5.08 7.64 14.96
CA GLU A 206 -3.70 7.23 14.69
C GLU A 206 -3.61 6.57 13.31
N TYR A 207 -4.58 5.71 12.97
CA TYR A 207 -4.65 4.99 11.70
C TYR A 207 -4.70 5.94 10.50
N VAL A 208 -5.60 6.93 10.48
CA VAL A 208 -5.72 7.87 9.34
C VAL A 208 -4.47 8.75 9.17
N CYS A 209 -3.83 9.15 10.26
CA CYS A 209 -2.55 9.85 10.23
C CYS A 209 -1.44 8.96 9.65
N LEU A 210 -1.34 7.70 10.09
CA LEU A 210 -0.38 6.75 9.56
C LEU A 210 -0.60 6.50 8.06
N LYS A 211 -1.85 6.40 7.58
CA LYS A 211 -2.14 6.27 6.14
C LYS A 211 -1.56 7.42 5.32
N VAL A 212 -1.76 8.66 5.77
CA VAL A 212 -1.24 9.86 5.09
C VAL A 212 0.29 9.88 5.14
N ILE A 213 0.88 9.64 6.31
CA ILE A 213 2.34 9.60 6.48
C ILE A 213 2.95 8.52 5.59
N THR A 214 2.34 7.32 5.56
CA THR A 214 2.76 6.22 4.69
C THR A 214 2.59 6.59 3.23
N MET A 215 1.52 7.24 2.79
CA MET A 215 1.36 7.66 1.39
C MET A 215 2.45 8.66 0.98
N LEU A 216 2.74 9.64 1.84
CA LEU A 216 3.74 10.69 1.57
C LEU A 216 5.17 10.15 1.58
N ASN A 217 5.46 9.14 2.41
CA ASN A 217 6.80 8.56 2.52
C ASN A 217 7.28 7.87 1.24
N GLN A 218 6.35 7.48 0.37
CA GLN A 218 6.61 6.69 -0.83
C GLN A 218 7.01 7.52 -2.05
N ALA A 219 6.90 8.86 -1.95
CA ALA A 219 7.29 9.76 -3.01
C ALA A 219 8.83 9.87 -3.06
N ARG A 220 9.45 9.08 -3.95
CA ARG A 220 10.91 9.08 -4.15
C ARG A 220 11.43 10.49 -4.45
N GLY A 221 12.50 10.88 -3.74
CA GLY A 221 13.16 12.18 -3.98
C GLY A 221 12.23 13.36 -3.73
N GLY A 222 11.39 13.25 -2.69
CA GLY A 222 10.32 14.19 -2.40
C GLY A 222 10.75 15.64 -2.58
N SER A 223 9.94 16.39 -3.34
CA SER A 223 9.99 17.85 -3.33
C SER A 223 10.01 18.33 -1.87
N MET A 224 10.70 19.42 -1.60
CA MET A 224 10.69 20.07 -0.28
C MET A 224 9.24 20.33 0.21
N GLU A 225 8.29 20.44 -0.72
CA GLU A 225 6.84 20.52 -0.45
C GLU A 225 6.28 19.23 0.17
N LEU A 226 6.60 18.05 -0.39
CA LEU A 226 6.17 16.75 0.14
C LEU A 226 6.73 16.52 1.56
N GLU A 227 7.99 16.87 1.78
CA GLU A 227 8.61 16.78 3.10
C GLU A 227 7.93 17.70 4.11
N THR A 228 7.57 18.91 3.70
CA THR A 228 6.83 19.89 4.52
C THR A 228 5.44 19.39 4.87
N ILE A 229 4.72 18.77 3.92
CA ILE A 229 3.41 18.18 4.18
C ILE A 229 3.57 16.99 5.14
N GLN A 230 4.56 16.13 4.92
CA GLN A 230 4.80 14.97 5.79
C GLN A 230 5.12 15.42 7.23
N ASP A 231 5.97 16.43 7.42
CA ASP A 231 6.29 16.98 8.74
C ASP A 231 5.07 17.57 9.46
N ARG A 232 4.15 18.17 8.70
CA ARG A 232 2.86 18.66 9.22
C ARG A 232 2.05 17.53 9.83
N TYR A 233 1.92 16.40 9.12
CA TYR A 233 1.17 15.22 9.62
C TYR A 233 1.90 14.44 10.70
N MET A 234 3.24 14.39 10.68
CA MET A 234 4.04 13.86 11.79
C MET A 234 3.83 14.69 13.07
N SER A 235 3.83 16.01 12.95
CA SER A 235 3.59 16.94 14.07
C SER A 235 2.16 16.83 14.60
N CYS A 236 1.17 16.71 13.70
CA CYS A 236 -0.23 16.46 14.04
C CYS A 236 -0.38 15.16 14.86
N LEU A 237 0.17 14.04 14.37
CA LEU A 237 0.11 12.76 15.08
C LEU A 237 0.81 12.83 16.45
N ARG A 238 1.97 13.49 16.54
CA ARG A 238 2.68 13.70 17.80
C ARG A 238 1.83 14.46 18.81
N SER A 239 1.31 15.62 18.43
CA SER A 239 0.45 16.47 19.27
C SER A 239 -0.76 15.68 19.79
N PHE A 240 -1.41 14.89 18.92
CA PHE A 240 -2.53 14.04 19.31
C PHE A 240 -2.15 12.99 20.35
N VAL A 241 -1.04 12.28 20.12
CA VAL A 241 -0.56 11.21 20.98
C VAL A 241 -0.09 11.75 22.34
N GLU A 242 0.66 12.86 22.37
CA GLU A 242 1.10 13.49 23.62
C GLU A 242 -0.07 13.91 24.50
N HIS A 243 -1.14 14.42 23.88
CA HIS A 243 -2.35 14.80 24.59
C HIS A 243 -3.17 13.60 25.09
N ASN A 244 -3.41 12.59 24.24
CA ASN A 244 -4.34 11.49 24.53
C ASN A 244 -3.68 10.26 25.18
N SER A 245 -2.36 10.18 25.15
CA SER A 245 -1.57 9.08 25.68
C SER A 245 -0.42 9.62 26.54
N SER A 246 -0.67 10.64 27.36
CA SER A 246 0.35 11.33 28.17
C SER A 246 1.15 10.39 29.10
N GLN A 247 0.58 9.25 29.46
CA GLN A 247 1.24 8.18 30.25
C GLN A 247 2.17 7.28 29.42
N ASN A 248 2.13 7.36 28.09
CA ASN A 248 2.97 6.61 27.16
C ASN A 248 3.71 7.57 26.21
N PRO A 249 4.85 8.14 26.65
CA PRO A 249 5.63 9.06 25.83
C PRO A 249 6.26 8.40 24.60
N THR A 250 6.39 7.07 24.57
CA THR A 250 6.94 6.33 23.43
C THR A 250 5.91 6.00 22.36
N ARG A 251 4.62 6.28 22.60
CA ARG A 251 3.52 5.91 21.69
C ARG A 251 3.72 6.41 20.26
N PHE A 252 4.22 7.64 20.08
CA PHE A 252 4.49 8.18 18.75
C PHE A 252 5.53 7.33 17.99
N HIS A 253 6.62 6.95 18.67
CA HIS A 253 7.65 6.09 18.11
C HIS A 253 7.14 4.66 17.87
N GLU A 254 6.36 4.11 18.81
CA GLU A 254 5.75 2.78 18.71
C GLU A 254 4.84 2.64 17.49
N LEU A 255 4.18 3.71 17.06
CA LEU A 255 3.35 3.75 15.85
C LEU A 255 4.21 3.75 14.58
N LEU A 256 5.21 4.63 14.52
CA LEU A 256 6.03 4.81 13.31
C LEU A 256 6.92 3.60 13.01
N VAL A 257 7.41 2.91 14.03
CA VAL A 257 8.22 1.69 13.84
C VAL A 257 7.42 0.53 13.22
N ARG A 258 6.09 0.64 13.11
CA ARG A 258 5.22 -0.36 12.45
C ARG A 258 5.08 -0.16 10.95
N LEU A 259 5.35 1.04 10.44
CA LEU A 259 5.17 1.35 9.02
C LEU A 259 5.94 0.42 8.07
N PRO A 260 7.19 0.00 8.36
CA PRO A 260 7.92 -0.92 7.50
C PRO A 260 7.22 -2.27 7.28
N GLU A 261 6.52 -2.80 8.30
CA GLU A 261 5.79 -4.07 8.18
C GLU A 261 4.53 -3.93 7.32
N VAL A 262 3.82 -2.81 7.44
CA VAL A 262 2.67 -2.47 6.59
C VAL A 262 3.11 -2.36 5.13
N GLN A 263 4.21 -1.64 4.90
CA GLN A 263 4.87 -1.47 3.62
C GLN A 263 5.28 -2.82 3.00
N SER A 264 5.90 -3.70 3.79
CA SER A 264 6.27 -5.06 3.37
C SER A 264 5.06 -5.89 2.92
N ALA A 265 3.96 -5.87 3.68
CA ALA A 265 2.74 -6.59 3.32
C ALA A 265 2.08 -5.99 2.05
N ALA A 266 2.05 -4.67 1.94
CA ALA A 266 1.47 -3.96 0.80
C ALA A 266 2.23 -4.26 -0.51
N ALA A 267 3.57 -4.31 -0.47
CA ALA A 267 4.35 -4.69 -1.65
C ALA A 267 4.03 -6.11 -2.11
N LEU A 268 3.96 -7.08 -1.20
CA LEU A 268 3.58 -8.46 -1.55
C LEU A 268 2.18 -8.54 -2.17
N LEU A 269 1.24 -7.75 -1.67
CA LEU A 269 -0.12 -7.66 -2.22
C LEU A 269 -0.12 -7.12 -3.65
N LEU A 270 0.66 -6.07 -3.92
CA LEU A 270 0.75 -5.46 -5.25
C LEU A 270 1.48 -6.32 -6.28
N GLU A 271 2.37 -7.19 -5.83
CA GLU A 271 3.03 -8.17 -6.69
C GLU A 271 2.12 -9.35 -7.06
N SER A 272 0.96 -9.45 -6.40
CA SER A 272 0.05 -10.57 -6.57
C SER A 272 -1.21 -10.20 -7.35
N LYS A 273 -1.74 -11.19 -8.06
CA LYS A 273 -3.08 -11.12 -8.68
C LYS A 273 -4.21 -11.28 -7.65
N MET A 274 -3.86 -11.54 -6.38
CA MET A 274 -4.77 -11.88 -5.30
C MET A 274 -5.07 -10.68 -4.38
N PHE A 275 -5.17 -9.46 -4.92
CA PHE A 275 -5.43 -8.24 -4.13
C PHE A 275 -6.75 -8.26 -3.36
N TYR A 276 -7.66 -9.16 -3.73
CA TYR A 276 -8.96 -9.37 -3.08
C TYR A 276 -8.89 -10.21 -1.79
N VAL A 277 -7.76 -10.89 -1.51
CA VAL A 277 -7.60 -11.77 -0.34
C VAL A 277 -7.83 -11.08 1.01
N PRO A 278 -7.24 -9.89 1.30
CA PRO A 278 -7.53 -9.18 2.54
C PRO A 278 -9.03 -8.94 2.78
N PHE A 279 -9.77 -8.65 1.70
CA PHE A 279 -11.20 -8.37 1.76
C PHE A 279 -12.02 -9.63 2.00
N LEU A 280 -11.66 -10.75 1.37
CA LEU A 280 -12.29 -12.05 1.65
C LEU A 280 -12.12 -12.44 3.13
N LEU A 281 -10.88 -12.35 3.65
CA LEU A 281 -10.59 -12.67 5.04
C LEU A 281 -11.39 -11.79 6.00
N ASN A 282 -11.38 -10.46 5.78
CA ASN A 282 -12.10 -9.53 6.64
C ASN A 282 -13.62 -9.72 6.59
N SER A 283 -14.17 -10.14 5.44
CA SER A 283 -15.61 -10.37 5.27
C SER A 283 -16.08 -11.67 5.92
N ALA A 284 -15.25 -12.71 5.88
CA ALA A 284 -15.56 -13.98 6.50
C ALA A 284 -15.47 -13.94 8.03
N ILE A 285 -14.60 -13.09 8.60
CA ILE A 285 -14.48 -12.88 10.05
C ILE A 285 -15.72 -12.18 10.64
N GLN A 286 -16.44 -11.40 9.85
CA GLN A 286 -17.63 -10.65 10.29
C GLN A 286 -18.95 -11.43 10.18
N ARG A 287 -18.90 -12.68 9.72
CA ARG A 287 -20.05 -13.61 9.74
C ARG A 287 -20.13 -14.34 11.06
#